data_AF-A0A1H7A8F0-F1
#
_entry.id   AF-A0A1H7A8F0-F1
#
_cell.length_a   1.000
_cell.length_b   1.000
_cell.length_c   1.000
_cell.angle_alpha   90.00
_cell.angle_beta   90.00
_cell.angle_gamma   90.00
#
_symmetry.space_group_name_H-M   'P 1'
#
loop_
_entity.id
_entity.type
_entity.pdbx_description
1 polymer ?
#
loop_
_entity_poly.entity_id
_entity_poly.type
_entity_poly.pdbx_seq_one_letter_code
_entity_poly.pdbx_strand_id
1 'polypeptide(L)'
;MASADTTIEWTDRTWNPTTGCDRVSPGCKFCYAETVAKRFTNHFPQGFKFTERRERLDQPKRWRKPSRIFVDSMSDLFHEQMDFEYLKEIFAVMAECPQHVFQILTKREKRLAELALKLEWPSNVWMGVSVEMQLYTRRIDVLRDTPAHVRFLSCEPLLGPLTLDLNDIHWVITGGESGLHHRPIIDSGMG
;
A
#
# COMPACT_ATOMS: atom_id res chain seq x y z
N MET A 1 7.56 0.66 -18.65
CA MET A 1 7.76 -0.33 -17.58
C MET A 1 7.76 0.42 -16.26
N ALA A 2 6.91 0.07 -15.29
CA ALA A 2 7.28 0.38 -13.91
C ALA A 2 8.54 -0.46 -13.67
N SER A 3 9.68 0.18 -13.50
CA SER A 3 10.92 -0.52 -13.17
C SER A 3 10.65 -1.35 -11.93
N ALA A 4 11.12 -2.60 -11.90
CA ALA A 4 11.06 -3.38 -10.67
C ALA A 4 11.93 -2.72 -9.58
N ASP A 5 12.96 -1.96 -9.97
CA ASP A 5 13.77 -1.16 -9.06
C ASP A 5 13.00 0.11 -8.68
N THR A 6 12.92 0.37 -7.37
CA THR A 6 12.09 1.41 -6.76
C THR A 6 12.93 2.38 -5.95
N THR A 7 12.49 3.64 -5.85
CA THR A 7 13.09 4.64 -4.96
C THR A 7 12.46 4.65 -3.57
N ILE A 8 11.54 3.72 -3.29
CA ILE A 8 10.90 3.57 -1.99
C ILE A 8 11.87 2.82 -1.07
N GLU A 9 12.43 3.53 -0.09
CA GLU A 9 13.61 3.10 0.67
C GLU A 9 13.44 1.82 1.49
N TRP A 10 12.19 1.46 1.81
CA TRP A 10 11.86 0.34 2.71
C TRP A 10 11.51 -0.97 2.00
N THR A 11 11.53 -0.98 0.66
CA THR A 11 11.25 -2.16 -0.19
C THR A 11 12.32 -2.34 -1.27
N ASP A 12 12.53 -3.58 -1.72
CA ASP A 12 13.49 -3.87 -2.79
C ASP A 12 12.85 -3.68 -4.18
N ARG A 13 11.54 -3.98 -4.30
CA ARG A 13 10.79 -3.93 -5.56
C ARG A 13 9.35 -3.48 -5.39
N THR A 14 8.68 -3.17 -6.50
CA THR A 14 7.23 -3.02 -6.54
C THR A 14 6.59 -4.04 -7.48
N TRP A 15 5.41 -4.53 -7.11
CA TRP A 15 4.55 -5.34 -7.95
C TRP A 15 3.18 -4.67 -8.01
N ASN A 16 2.71 -4.36 -9.22
CA ASN A 16 1.47 -3.59 -9.41
C ASN A 16 0.45 -4.39 -10.23
N PRO A 17 -0.19 -5.43 -9.64
CA PRO A 17 -1.28 -6.18 -10.27
C PRO A 17 -2.55 -5.33 -10.45
N THR A 18 -2.63 -4.14 -9.84
CA THR A 18 -3.60 -3.10 -10.21
C THR A 18 -2.93 -1.72 -10.35
N THR A 19 -3.64 -0.77 -10.94
CA THR A 19 -3.21 0.63 -11.06
C THR A 19 -4.39 1.58 -10.98
N GLY A 20 -4.18 2.79 -10.49
CA GLY A 20 -5.23 3.81 -10.38
C GLY A 20 -6.02 3.66 -9.09
N CYS A 21 -6.52 4.77 -8.54
CA CYS A 21 -7.17 4.79 -7.24
C CYS A 21 -8.02 6.05 -7.05
N ASP A 22 -9.06 5.98 -6.22
CA ASP A 22 -9.80 7.14 -5.76
C ASP A 22 -9.21 7.76 -4.48
N ARG A 23 -9.34 9.08 -4.33
CA ARG A 23 -8.87 9.80 -3.14
C ARG A 23 -9.81 9.56 -1.96
N VAL A 24 -9.27 9.09 -0.83
CA VAL A 24 -10.06 8.78 0.39
C VAL A 24 -9.65 9.54 1.64
N SER A 25 -8.53 10.27 1.60
CA SER A 25 -8.04 11.08 2.72
C SER A 25 -7.25 12.31 2.26
N PRO A 26 -7.00 13.29 3.16
CA PRO A 26 -6.16 14.46 2.87
C PRO A 26 -4.73 14.12 2.43
N GLY A 27 -4.16 12.96 2.78
CA GLY A 27 -2.84 12.57 2.27
C GLY A 27 -2.85 12.12 0.81
N CYS A 28 -4.02 11.89 0.20
CA CYS A 28 -4.13 11.67 -1.24
C CYS A 28 -4.02 12.97 -2.07
N LYS A 29 -3.98 14.16 -1.45
CA LYS A 29 -4.04 15.45 -2.17
C LYS A 29 -2.95 15.61 -3.21
N PHE A 30 -1.72 15.18 -2.91
CA PHE A 30 -0.56 15.28 -3.79
C PHE A 30 0.02 13.90 -4.15
N CYS A 31 -0.86 12.93 -4.38
CA CYS A 31 -0.51 11.54 -4.68
C CYS A 31 0.50 11.43 -5.84
N TYR A 32 1.68 10.86 -5.56
CA TYR A 32 2.71 10.66 -6.58
C TYR A 32 2.25 9.73 -7.71
N ALA A 33 1.47 8.69 -7.39
CA ALA A 33 1.00 7.71 -8.36
C ALA A 33 0.08 8.36 -9.40
N GLU A 34 -0.75 9.32 -8.98
CA GLU A 34 -1.59 10.11 -9.89
C GLU A 34 -0.74 10.97 -10.83
N THR A 35 0.30 11.63 -10.32
CA THR A 35 1.25 12.41 -11.13
C THR A 35 2.00 11.53 -12.13
N VAL A 36 2.45 10.35 -11.72
CA VAL A 36 3.10 9.36 -12.60
C VAL A 36 2.15 8.92 -13.71
N ALA A 37 0.89 8.63 -13.38
CA ALA A 37 -0.11 8.24 -14.38
C ALA A 37 -0.39 9.35 -15.40
N LYS A 38 -0.45 10.62 -14.95
CA LYS A 38 -0.57 11.78 -15.84
C LYS A 38 0.64 11.98 -16.74
N ARG A 39 1.85 11.66 -16.26
CA ARG A 39 3.10 11.80 -17.02
C ARG A 39 3.28 10.70 -18.07
N PHE A 40 2.89 9.46 -17.77
CA PHE A 40 3.14 8.30 -18.62
C PHE A 40 1.87 7.74 -19.26
N THR A 41 1.11 8.58 -19.95
CA THR A 41 -0.22 8.26 -20.52
C THR A 41 -0.27 6.97 -21.35
N ASN A 42 0.79 6.63 -22.09
CA ASN A 42 0.87 5.36 -22.84
C ASN A 42 0.75 4.10 -21.95
N HIS A 43 1.17 4.18 -20.68
CA HIS A 43 1.05 3.08 -19.71
C HIS A 43 -0.27 3.16 -18.93
N PHE A 44 -0.94 4.31 -18.96
CA PHE A 44 -2.17 4.61 -18.24
C PHE A 44 -3.20 5.20 -19.20
N PRO A 45 -3.67 4.41 -20.21
CA PRO A 45 -4.57 4.93 -21.25
C PRO A 45 -5.94 5.37 -20.70
N GLN A 46 -6.32 4.89 -19.51
CA GLN A 46 -7.52 5.32 -18.78
C GLN A 46 -7.21 6.35 -17.68
N GLY A 47 -6.03 6.98 -17.73
CA GLY A 47 -5.53 7.85 -16.67
C GLY A 47 -5.35 7.12 -15.34
N PHE A 48 -5.69 7.78 -14.23
CA PHE A 48 -5.55 7.23 -12.88
C PHE A 48 -6.79 6.48 -12.38
N LYS A 49 -7.67 6.04 -13.30
CA LYS A 49 -8.83 5.21 -12.97
C LYS A 49 -8.37 3.81 -12.53
N PHE A 50 -8.99 3.27 -11.47
CA PHE A 50 -8.72 1.92 -11.00
C PHE A 50 -8.86 0.91 -12.16
N THR A 51 -7.84 0.09 -12.33
CA THR A 51 -7.68 -0.85 -13.45
C THR A 51 -6.92 -2.08 -12.97
N GLU A 52 -7.50 -3.25 -13.18
CA GLU A 52 -6.81 -4.53 -13.00
C GLU A 52 -5.77 -4.75 -14.09
N ARG A 53 -4.60 -5.26 -13.70
CA ARG A 53 -3.47 -5.55 -14.58
C ARG A 53 -3.14 -7.03 -14.57
N ARG A 54 -4.09 -7.84 -15.03
CA ARG A 54 -4.00 -9.31 -15.04
C ARG A 54 -2.76 -9.82 -15.77
N GLU A 55 -2.29 -9.08 -16.78
CA GLU A 55 -1.03 -9.37 -17.48
C GLU A 55 0.22 -9.29 -16.59
N ARG A 56 0.09 -8.75 -15.37
CA ARG A 56 1.16 -8.59 -14.38
C ARG A 56 1.03 -9.55 -13.20
N LEU A 57 0.00 -10.38 -13.15
CA LEU A 57 -0.28 -11.26 -12.00
C LEU A 57 0.93 -12.14 -11.67
N ASP A 58 1.50 -12.83 -12.64
CA ASP A 58 2.62 -13.77 -12.40
C ASP A 58 4.02 -13.11 -12.36
N GLN A 59 4.11 -11.78 -12.27
CA GLN A 59 5.43 -11.11 -12.23
C GLN A 59 6.33 -11.59 -11.08
N PRO A 60 5.85 -11.75 -9.83
CA PRO A 60 6.69 -12.19 -8.72
C PRO A 60 7.30 -13.57 -8.93
N LYS A 61 6.60 -14.48 -9.61
CA LYS A 61 7.07 -15.84 -9.91
C LYS A 61 8.36 -15.87 -10.74
N ARG A 62 8.67 -14.77 -11.43
CA ARG A 62 9.87 -14.65 -12.27
C ARG A 62 11.09 -14.14 -11.49
N TRP A 63 10.91 -13.66 -10.27
CA TRP A 63 11.98 -13.08 -9.46
C TRP A 63 12.66 -14.14 -8.60
N ARG A 64 13.94 -14.38 -8.87
CA ARG A 64 14.71 -15.41 -8.15
C ARG A 64 15.33 -14.92 -6.84
N LYS A 65 15.68 -13.63 -6.78
CA LYS A 65 16.32 -13.04 -5.60
C LYS A 65 15.25 -12.79 -4.52
N PRO A 66 15.38 -13.34 -3.30
CA PRO A 66 14.54 -12.95 -2.17
C PRO A 66 14.49 -11.42 -2.05
N SER A 67 13.28 -10.89 -1.89
CA SER A 67 13.01 -9.45 -1.98
C SER A 67 11.83 -9.11 -1.08
N ARG A 68 11.88 -7.93 -0.46
CA ARG A 68 10.70 -7.21 0.01
C ARG A 68 10.03 -6.53 -1.19
N ILE A 69 8.74 -6.79 -1.38
CA ILE A 69 7.97 -6.35 -2.53
C ILE A 69 6.80 -5.53 -2.02
N PHE A 70 6.76 -4.25 -2.38
CA PHE A 70 5.58 -3.43 -2.13
C PHE A 70 4.52 -3.70 -3.20
N VAL A 71 3.37 -4.22 -2.77
CA VAL A 71 2.24 -4.53 -3.63
C VAL A 71 1.39 -3.28 -3.82
N ASP A 72 1.15 -2.94 -5.08
CA ASP A 72 0.32 -1.82 -5.51
C ASP A 72 0.80 -0.43 -5.05
N SER A 73 2.09 -0.14 -5.28
CA SER A 73 2.63 1.22 -5.26
C SER A 73 1.91 2.22 -6.18
N MET A 74 1.06 1.76 -7.09
CA MET A 74 0.30 2.57 -8.05
C MET A 74 -1.21 2.46 -7.84
N SER A 75 -1.68 1.85 -6.74
CA SER A 75 -3.08 1.54 -6.47
C SER A 75 -3.34 1.30 -4.96
N ASP A 76 -4.45 0.67 -4.62
CA ASP A 76 -4.78 0.14 -3.29
C ASP A 76 -5.55 -1.18 -3.49
N LEU A 77 -5.04 -2.32 -3.01
CA LEU A 77 -5.67 -3.63 -3.21
C LEU A 77 -7.09 -3.72 -2.63
N PHE A 78 -7.43 -2.86 -1.66
CA PHE A 78 -8.74 -2.84 -1.03
C PHE A 78 -9.67 -1.77 -1.65
N HIS A 79 -9.41 -1.37 -2.91
CA HIS A 79 -10.31 -0.52 -3.68
C HIS A 79 -11.75 -1.07 -3.73
N GLU A 80 -12.76 -0.20 -3.77
CA GLU A 80 -14.17 -0.63 -3.83
C GLU A 80 -14.50 -1.38 -5.12
N GLN A 81 -13.75 -1.09 -6.20
CA GLN A 81 -13.91 -1.71 -7.51
C GLN A 81 -13.05 -2.96 -7.72
N MET A 82 -12.27 -3.38 -6.72
CA MET A 82 -11.47 -4.61 -6.81
C MET A 82 -12.39 -5.83 -6.91
N ASP A 83 -12.21 -6.65 -7.95
CA ASP A 83 -12.84 -7.96 -8.05
C ASP A 83 -12.30 -8.90 -6.98
N PHE A 84 -13.21 -9.55 -6.24
CA PHE A 84 -12.81 -10.39 -5.11
C PHE A 84 -12.09 -11.66 -5.56
N GLU A 85 -12.47 -12.23 -6.71
CA GLU A 85 -11.79 -13.41 -7.26
C GLU A 85 -10.36 -13.05 -7.68
N TYR A 86 -10.17 -11.92 -8.33
CA TYR A 86 -8.82 -11.43 -8.67
C TYR A 86 -7.97 -11.12 -7.44
N LEU A 87 -8.56 -10.55 -6.37
CA LEU A 87 -7.84 -10.35 -5.12
C LEU A 87 -7.34 -11.68 -4.53
N LYS A 88 -8.16 -12.75 -4.59
CA LYS A 88 -7.73 -14.09 -4.16
C LYS A 88 -6.60 -14.63 -5.04
N GLU A 89 -6.66 -14.44 -6.36
CA GLU A 89 -5.56 -14.82 -7.27
C GLU A 89 -4.25 -14.10 -6.90
N ILE A 90 -4.32 -12.81 -6.56
CA ILE A 90 -3.16 -12.02 -6.11
C ILE A 90 -2.58 -12.62 -4.81
N PHE A 91 -3.41 -12.96 -3.83
CA PHE A 91 -2.98 -13.62 -2.60
C PHE A 91 -2.41 -15.03 -2.83
N ALA A 92 -2.95 -15.79 -3.77
CA ALA A 92 -2.40 -17.08 -4.16
C ALA A 92 -0.98 -16.95 -4.74
N VAL A 93 -0.72 -15.94 -5.59
CA VAL A 93 0.64 -15.66 -6.08
C VAL A 93 1.61 -15.35 -4.94
N MET A 94 1.15 -14.62 -3.91
CA MET A 94 1.98 -14.32 -2.72
C MET A 94 2.32 -15.60 -1.94
N ALA A 95 1.35 -16.52 -1.80
CA ALA A 95 1.56 -17.83 -1.17
C ALA A 95 2.53 -18.72 -1.97
N GLU A 96 2.43 -18.70 -3.30
CA GLU A 96 3.28 -19.48 -4.22
C GLU A 96 4.72 -18.96 -4.30
N CYS A 97 5.00 -17.76 -3.78
CA CYS A 97 6.32 -17.14 -3.79
C CYS A 97 6.87 -16.93 -2.36
N PRO A 98 7.06 -17.99 -1.56
CA PRO A 98 7.43 -17.90 -0.14
C PRO A 98 8.83 -17.29 0.08
N GLN A 99 9.68 -17.24 -0.95
CA GLN A 99 10.99 -16.59 -0.90
C GLN A 99 10.92 -15.06 -0.82
N HIS A 100 9.75 -14.46 -1.07
CA HIS A 100 9.55 -13.01 -1.01
C HIS A 100 8.69 -12.62 0.17
N VAL A 101 8.91 -11.40 0.65
CA VAL A 101 8.00 -10.74 1.60
C VAL A 101 7.16 -9.74 0.82
N PHE A 102 5.84 -9.84 0.91
CA PHE A 102 4.91 -8.94 0.25
C PHE A 102 4.34 -7.94 1.25
N GLN A 103 4.60 -6.66 1.04
CA GLN A 103 4.09 -5.57 1.85
C GLN A 103 2.85 -4.99 1.17
N ILE A 104 1.70 -5.06 1.83
CA ILE A 104 0.45 -4.46 1.35
C ILE A 104 0.14 -3.26 2.26
N LEU A 105 -0.22 -2.13 1.66
CA LEU A 105 -0.57 -0.91 2.38
C LEU A 105 -1.93 -0.39 1.89
N THR A 106 -2.83 -0.05 2.82
CA THR A 106 -4.15 0.50 2.46
C THR A 106 -4.54 1.74 3.27
N LYS A 107 -5.40 2.57 2.68
CA LYS A 107 -6.15 3.64 3.36
C LYS A 107 -7.63 3.31 3.54
N ARG A 108 -8.06 2.11 3.16
CA ARG A 108 -9.46 1.70 3.06
C ARG A 108 -9.79 0.66 4.14
N GLU A 109 -9.73 1.08 5.41
CA GLU A 109 -9.89 0.18 6.56
C GLU A 109 -11.20 -0.62 6.53
N LYS A 110 -12.29 -0.02 6.03
CA LYS A 110 -13.59 -0.71 5.95
C LYS A 110 -13.56 -1.91 5.00
N ARG A 111 -12.91 -1.76 3.85
CA ARG A 111 -12.77 -2.83 2.85
C ARG A 111 -11.80 -3.90 3.35
N LEU A 112 -10.74 -3.50 4.05
CA LEU A 112 -9.87 -4.43 4.75
C LEU A 112 -10.66 -5.29 5.76
N ALA A 113 -11.45 -4.67 6.64
CA ALA A 113 -12.25 -5.39 7.63
C ALA A 113 -13.25 -6.37 7.00
N GLU A 114 -13.88 -5.97 5.89
CA GLU A 114 -14.87 -6.79 5.17
C GLU A 114 -14.26 -8.05 4.55
N LEU A 115 -13.03 -7.95 4.05
CA LEU A 115 -12.41 -8.96 3.21
C LEU A 115 -11.35 -9.79 3.94
N ALA A 116 -10.73 -9.27 5.01
CA ALA A 116 -9.59 -9.91 5.66
C ALA A 116 -9.88 -11.36 6.08
N LEU A 117 -11.04 -11.63 6.69
CA LEU A 117 -11.41 -12.98 7.13
C LEU A 117 -11.81 -13.92 5.98
N LYS A 118 -11.93 -13.41 4.76
CA LYS A 118 -12.27 -14.18 3.55
C LYS A 118 -11.04 -14.49 2.69
N LEU A 119 -9.87 -13.97 3.06
CA LEU A 119 -8.61 -14.17 2.37
C LEU A 119 -7.75 -15.16 3.16
N GLU A 120 -6.91 -15.91 2.45
CA GLU A 120 -5.83 -16.66 3.08
C GLU A 120 -4.66 -15.72 3.36
N TRP A 121 -4.01 -15.85 4.51
CA TRP A 121 -2.90 -14.97 4.91
C TRP A 121 -1.61 -15.75 5.05
N PRO A 122 -0.83 -15.90 3.96
CA PRO A 122 0.51 -16.46 4.03
C PRO A 122 1.40 -15.69 5.00
N SER A 123 2.31 -16.37 5.70
CA SER A 123 3.21 -15.75 6.68
C SER A 123 4.15 -14.70 6.08
N ASN A 124 4.36 -14.74 4.75
CA ASN A 124 5.15 -13.79 4.01
C ASN A 124 4.35 -12.57 3.50
N VAL A 125 3.08 -12.44 3.86
CA VAL A 125 2.26 -11.24 3.60
C VAL A 125 2.27 -10.35 4.84
N TRP A 126 2.83 -9.16 4.68
CA TRP A 126 2.82 -8.08 5.67
C TRP A 126 1.68 -7.13 5.34
N MET A 127 0.79 -6.91 6.29
CA MET A 127 -0.35 -6.01 6.12
C MET A 127 -0.09 -4.69 6.84
N GLY A 128 -0.41 -3.58 6.19
CA GLY A 128 -0.27 -2.28 6.82
C GLY A 128 -1.36 -1.30 6.43
N VAL A 129 -1.50 -0.27 7.28
CA VAL A 129 -2.40 0.85 7.04
C VAL A 129 -1.64 2.17 7.04
N SER A 130 -2.08 3.12 6.21
CA SER A 130 -1.54 4.48 6.27
C SER A 130 -2.23 5.27 7.39
N VAL A 131 -1.44 5.88 8.28
CA VAL A 131 -1.90 6.71 9.41
C VAL A 131 -1.29 8.11 9.26
N GLU A 132 -1.94 8.94 8.46
CA GLU A 132 -1.39 10.23 8.01
C GLU A 132 -1.56 11.35 9.05
N MET A 133 -2.55 11.21 9.94
CA MET A 133 -2.87 12.16 11.00
C MET A 133 -3.67 11.45 12.10
N GLN A 134 -3.79 12.08 13.28
CA GLN A 134 -4.40 11.48 14.46
C GLN A 134 -5.80 10.90 14.20
N LEU A 135 -6.60 11.50 13.32
CA LEU A 135 -7.92 11.01 12.95
C LEU A 135 -7.92 9.58 12.36
N TYR A 136 -6.80 9.17 11.75
CA TYR A 136 -6.67 7.87 11.08
C TYR A 136 -6.01 6.79 11.95
N THR A 137 -5.72 7.07 13.22
CA THR A 137 -5.21 6.03 14.15
C THR A 137 -6.22 4.92 14.37
N ARG A 138 -7.53 5.19 14.19
CA ARG A 138 -8.58 4.15 14.16
C ARG A 138 -8.35 3.01 13.17
N ARG A 139 -7.52 3.22 12.14
CA ARG A 139 -7.16 2.16 11.17
C ARG A 139 -6.29 1.08 11.80
N ILE A 140 -5.57 1.43 12.88
CA ILE A 140 -4.69 0.52 13.61
C ILE A 140 -5.51 -0.58 14.26
N ASP A 141 -6.68 -0.25 14.82
CA ASP A 141 -7.58 -1.25 15.42
C ASP A 141 -8.04 -2.28 14.39
N VAL A 142 -8.49 -1.81 13.23
CA VAL A 142 -8.86 -2.70 12.11
C VAL A 142 -7.69 -3.56 11.65
N LEU A 143 -6.48 -3.00 11.61
CA LEU A 143 -5.29 -3.76 11.23
C LEU A 143 -5.01 -4.91 12.20
N ARG A 144 -5.24 -4.72 13.50
CA ARG A 144 -5.05 -5.77 14.53
C ARG A 144 -6.02 -6.93 14.34
N ASP A 145 -7.24 -6.65 13.89
CA ASP A 145 -8.25 -7.66 13.62
C ASP A 145 -7.96 -8.51 12.37
N THR A 146 -6.94 -8.15 11.59
CA THR A 146 -6.53 -8.96 10.43
C THR A 146 -5.73 -10.21 10.86
N PRO A 147 -5.85 -11.33 10.12
CA PRO A 147 -5.02 -12.52 10.37
C PRO A 147 -3.54 -12.37 9.99
N ALA A 148 -3.10 -11.19 9.51
CA ALA A 148 -1.73 -10.98 9.07
C ALA A 148 -0.72 -11.20 10.21
N HIS A 149 0.33 -11.99 9.94
CA HIS A 149 1.39 -12.28 10.91
C HIS A 149 2.24 -11.05 11.23
N VAL A 150 2.49 -10.21 10.21
CA VAL A 150 3.21 -8.95 10.39
C VAL A 150 2.28 -7.81 10.02
N ARG A 151 2.16 -6.89 10.97
CA ARG A 151 1.33 -5.68 10.90
C ARG A 151 2.22 -4.45 10.97
N PHE A 152 2.09 -3.54 10.02
CA PHE A 152 2.91 -2.33 9.98
C PHE A 152 2.11 -1.05 9.72
N LEU A 153 2.67 0.08 10.14
CA LEU A 153 2.08 1.39 9.89
C LEU A 153 2.94 2.15 8.89
N SER A 154 2.29 2.84 7.97
CA SER A 154 2.92 3.92 7.20
C SER A 154 2.36 5.24 7.70
N CYS A 155 3.14 5.97 8.49
CA CYS A 155 2.82 7.30 8.95
C CYS A 155 3.21 8.34 7.89
N GLU A 156 2.73 8.12 6.66
CA GLU A 156 3.09 8.90 5.47
C GLU A 156 1.87 9.20 4.57
N PRO A 157 1.75 10.43 4.05
CA PRO A 157 2.51 11.62 4.50
C PRO A 157 2.15 11.95 5.96
N LEU A 158 3.14 12.34 6.77
CA LEU A 158 2.88 12.82 8.12
C LEU A 158 2.28 14.24 8.06
N LEU A 159 0.99 14.37 8.34
CA LEU A 159 0.23 15.62 8.24
C LEU A 159 0.00 16.32 9.59
N GLY A 160 0.56 15.78 10.66
CA GLY A 160 0.46 16.31 12.01
C GLY A 160 1.00 15.31 13.03
N PRO A 161 1.04 15.70 14.32
CA PRO A 161 1.50 14.82 15.39
C PRO A 161 0.61 13.59 15.52
N LEU A 162 1.23 12.47 15.92
CA LEU A 162 0.57 11.18 16.12
C LEU A 162 0.87 10.66 17.53
N THR A 163 -0.19 10.29 18.25
CA THR A 163 -0.11 9.39 19.40
C THR A 163 -0.60 8.02 18.96
N LEU A 164 0.32 7.05 18.96
CA LEU A 164 0.08 5.70 18.43
C LEU A 164 0.08 4.70 19.58
N ASP A 165 -0.91 3.80 19.56
CA ASP A 165 -0.82 2.56 20.30
C ASP A 165 -0.15 1.51 19.40
N LEU A 166 0.99 0.99 19.83
CA LEU A 166 1.83 0.08 19.06
C LEU A 166 1.68 -1.39 19.49
N ASN A 167 0.74 -1.70 20.39
CA ASN A 167 0.43 -3.09 20.72
C ASN A 167 0.06 -3.86 19.43
N ASP A 168 0.69 -5.03 19.24
CA ASP A 168 0.60 -5.90 18.06
C ASP A 168 0.97 -5.25 16.71
N ILE A 169 1.74 -4.16 16.75
CA ILE A 169 2.34 -3.51 15.59
C ILE A 169 3.85 -3.80 15.56
N HIS A 170 4.32 -4.31 14.43
CA HIS A 170 5.66 -4.88 14.29
C HIS A 170 6.64 -3.93 13.62
N TRP A 171 6.14 -2.97 12.84
CA TRP A 171 6.97 -2.01 12.14
C TRP A 171 6.23 -0.71 11.87
N VAL A 172 6.96 0.41 11.94
CA VAL A 172 6.45 1.75 11.65
C VAL A 172 7.40 2.41 10.66
N ILE A 173 6.84 2.90 9.57
CA ILE A 173 7.51 3.73 8.57
C ILE A 173 7.02 5.17 8.79
N THR A 174 7.93 6.14 8.76
CA THR A 174 7.62 7.54 8.95
C THR A 174 8.37 8.41 7.95
N GLY A 175 7.69 9.41 7.41
CA GLY A 175 8.20 10.26 6.35
C GLY A 175 7.24 11.39 6.00
N GLY A 176 7.80 12.40 5.32
CA GLY A 176 7.05 13.54 4.81
C GLY A 176 6.24 13.22 3.56
N GLU A 177 5.51 14.21 3.05
CA GLU A 177 4.89 14.09 1.73
C GLU A 177 5.95 14.10 0.62
N SER A 178 5.78 13.22 -0.36
CA SER A 178 6.69 13.10 -1.50
C SER A 178 6.17 13.88 -2.71
N GLY A 179 7.08 14.33 -3.59
CA GLY A 179 6.75 14.93 -4.88
C GLY A 179 6.89 16.45 -4.97
N LEU A 180 6.67 17.00 -6.16
CA LEU A 180 6.95 18.41 -6.51
C LEU A 180 6.14 19.43 -5.68
N HIS A 181 4.96 19.03 -5.20
CA HIS A 181 4.03 19.88 -4.46
C HIS A 181 3.80 19.38 -3.03
N HIS A 182 4.82 18.73 -2.45
CA HIS A 182 4.74 18.23 -1.08
C HIS A 182 4.47 19.36 -0.09
N ARG A 183 3.63 19.09 0.91
CA ARG A 183 3.52 19.92 2.10
C ARG A 183 4.80 19.79 2.93
N PRO A 184 5.39 20.90 3.40
CA PRO A 184 6.50 20.83 4.32
C PRO A 184 6.05 20.20 5.64
N ILE A 185 6.95 19.45 6.29
CA ILE A 185 6.76 19.11 7.70
C ILE A 185 6.96 20.41 8.48
N ILE A 186 5.89 20.90 9.08
CA ILE A 186 5.93 22.09 9.92
C ILE A 186 6.12 21.61 11.35
N ASP A 187 7.22 22.04 11.98
CA ASP A 187 7.38 21.88 13.42
C ASP A 187 6.31 22.74 14.10
N SER A 188 5.31 22.09 14.70
CA SER A 188 4.39 22.74 15.62
C SER A 188 5.15 22.94 16.92
N GLY A 189 6.03 23.95 16.94
CA GLY A 189 6.94 24.21 18.05
C GLY A 189 6.25 24.00 19.40
N MET A 190 6.81 23.11 20.22
CA MET A 190 6.35 22.92 21.58
C MET A 190 6.56 24.22 22.36
N GLY A 191 5.46 24.92 22.65
CA GLY A 191 5.33 25.79 23.81
C GLY A 191 4.78 25.00 24.98
#